data_AF-A0A382BGZ5-F1
#
_entry.id   AF-A0A382BGZ5-F1
#
_cell.length_a   1.000
_cell.length_b   1.000
_cell.length_c   1.000
_cell.angle_alpha   90.00
_cell.angle_beta   90.00
_cell.angle_gamma   90.00
#
_symmetry.space_group_name_H-M   'P 1'
#
loop_
_entity.id
_entity.type
_entity.pdbx_description
1 polymer ?
#
loop_
_entity_poly.entity_id
_entity_poly.type
_entity_poly.pdbx_seq_one_letter_code
_entity_poly.pdbx_strand_id
1 'polypeptide(L)'
;MLNNRIFLIVSILVLFFIGCEKDTASNVEPINEIPGRSSWKIIQQEILDNNCAGCHSVGTSFGNQSELILTADVAYENLIDRDPHNQSAKDDGLELLGTEGLASLYKSYLWEKINAPDKDHFYADHPQYGEIMPLG
;
A
#
# COMPACT_ATOMS: atom_id res chain seq x y z
N MET A 1 -10.64 -14.66 56.43
CA MET A 1 -11.27 -14.58 55.09
C MET A 1 -10.54 -13.67 54.10
N LEU A 2 -9.55 -12.86 54.51
CA LEU A 2 -8.79 -11.97 53.62
C LEU A 2 -7.67 -12.71 52.86
N ASN A 3 -6.96 -13.66 53.50
CA ASN A 3 -5.89 -14.43 52.85
C ASN A 3 -6.36 -15.33 51.69
N ASN A 4 -7.56 -15.90 51.77
CA ASN A 4 -8.10 -16.76 50.70
C ASN A 4 -8.45 -15.94 49.45
N ARG A 5 -8.87 -14.68 49.64
CA ARG A 5 -9.14 -13.73 48.56
C ARG A 5 -7.86 -13.21 47.90
N ILE A 6 -6.83 -12.95 48.69
CA ILE A 6 -5.50 -12.57 48.18
C ILE A 6 -4.88 -13.70 47.37
N PHE A 7 -4.99 -14.96 47.83
CA PHE A 7 -4.49 -16.13 47.10
C PHE A 7 -5.22 -16.34 45.77
N LEU A 8 -6.55 -16.13 45.74
CA LEU A 8 -7.36 -16.16 44.52
C LEU A 8 -7.02 -15.04 43.53
N ILE A 9 -6.75 -13.82 44.01
CA ILE A 9 -6.38 -12.67 43.16
C ILE A 9 -4.97 -12.86 42.56
N VAL A 10 -4.02 -13.38 43.34
CA VAL A 10 -2.66 -13.68 42.85
C VAL A 10 -2.68 -14.81 41.82
N SER A 11 -3.51 -15.84 42.01
CA SER A 11 -3.65 -16.95 41.07
C SER A 11 -4.27 -16.52 39.73
N ILE A 12 -5.19 -15.55 39.74
CA ILE A 12 -5.81 -14.98 38.53
C ILE A 12 -4.83 -14.07 37.76
N LEU A 13 -3.98 -13.31 38.46
CA LEU A 13 -2.98 -12.44 37.84
C LEU A 13 -1.82 -13.20 37.17
N VAL A 14 -1.48 -14.40 37.63
CA VAL A 14 -0.44 -15.25 37.02
C VAL A 14 -0.90 -15.85 35.69
N LEU A 15 -2.21 -16.02 35.48
CA LEU A 15 -2.78 -16.57 34.24
C LEU A 15 -2.84 -15.56 33.08
N PHE A 16 -2.57 -14.27 33.32
CA PHE A 16 -2.59 -13.23 32.28
C PHE A 16 -1.24 -13.04 31.54
N PHE A 17 -0.17 -13.72 31.95
CA PHE A 17 1.17 -13.54 31.36
C PHE A 17 1.66 -14.71 30.48
N ILE A 18 0.81 -15.70 30.18
CA ILE A 18 1.16 -16.81 29.28
C ILE A 18 0.13 -16.84 28.15
N GLY A 19 0.34 -16.00 27.14
CA GLY A 19 -0.60 -15.83 26.04
C GLY A 19 0.01 -15.19 24.80
N CYS A 20 1.26 -15.52 24.48
CA CYS A 20 1.70 -15.57 23.07
C CYS A 20 2.01 -17.03 22.78
N GLU A 21 0.96 -17.81 22.52
CA GLU A 21 1.10 -19.00 21.73
C GLU A 21 1.53 -18.51 20.35
N LYS A 22 2.81 -18.67 20.03
CA LYS A 22 3.31 -18.43 18.69
C LYS A 22 2.77 -19.58 17.87
N ASP A 23 1.56 -19.38 17.35
CA ASP A 23 0.90 -20.35 16.50
C ASP A 23 1.88 -20.77 15.42
N THR A 24 2.11 -22.09 15.44
CA THR A 24 2.33 -22.97 14.31
C THR A 24 3.19 -22.39 13.20
N ALA A 25 4.34 -23.03 12.98
CA ALA A 25 5.04 -22.99 11.71
C ALA A 25 4.00 -23.23 10.60
N SER A 26 3.49 -22.14 10.04
CA SER A 26 2.69 -22.20 8.84
C SER A 26 3.62 -22.82 7.81
N ASN A 27 3.10 -23.77 7.05
CA ASN A 27 3.77 -24.28 5.87
C ASN A 27 3.81 -23.20 4.76
N VAL A 28 4.13 -21.96 5.12
CA VAL A 28 4.68 -20.98 4.21
C VAL A 28 6.05 -21.54 3.88
N GLU A 29 6.11 -22.16 2.70
CA GLU A 29 7.38 -22.38 2.00
C GLU A 29 8.23 -21.11 2.22
N PRO A 30 9.45 -21.23 2.76
CA PRO A 30 10.25 -20.06 3.08
C PRO A 30 10.27 -19.17 1.85
N ILE A 31 9.84 -17.91 2.01
CA ILE A 31 9.96 -16.91 0.96
C ILE A 31 11.43 -16.96 0.60
N ASN A 32 11.75 -17.54 -0.56
CA ASN A 32 13.11 -17.61 -1.04
C ASN A 32 13.47 -16.15 -1.30
N GLU A 33 14.03 -15.46 -0.31
CA GLU A 33 14.72 -14.20 -0.52
C GLU A 33 15.82 -14.51 -1.52
N ILE A 34 15.52 -14.31 -2.80
CA ILE A 34 16.53 -14.38 -3.85
C ILE A 34 17.53 -13.28 -3.49
N PRO A 35 18.79 -13.63 -3.16
CA PRO A 35 19.76 -12.64 -2.73
C PRO A 35 19.84 -11.51 -3.77
N GLY A 36 19.54 -10.28 -3.34
CA GLY A 36 19.51 -9.11 -4.22
C GLY A 36 18.16 -8.80 -4.89
N ARG A 37 17.05 -9.39 -4.44
CA ARG A 37 15.70 -9.12 -4.95
C ARG A 37 14.71 -8.70 -3.84
N SER A 38 14.78 -7.44 -3.42
CA SER A 38 13.79 -6.86 -2.48
C SER A 38 12.41 -6.78 -3.11
N SER A 39 11.34 -6.76 -2.30
CA SER A 39 9.96 -6.59 -2.78
C SER A 39 9.81 -5.36 -3.68
N TRP A 40 10.46 -4.24 -3.32
CA TRP A 40 10.47 -3.04 -4.16
C TRP A 40 11.11 -3.30 -5.53
N LYS A 41 12.25 -4.01 -5.58
CA LYS A 41 12.90 -4.33 -6.85
C LYS A 41 12.02 -5.24 -7.72
N ILE A 42 11.26 -6.15 -7.12
CA ILE A 42 10.25 -6.95 -7.84
C ILE A 42 9.17 -6.03 -8.41
N ILE A 43 8.58 -5.17 -7.58
CA ILE A 43 7.53 -4.22 -8.00
C ILE A 43 8.03 -3.32 -9.14
N GLN A 44 9.23 -2.76 -9.02
CA GLN A 44 9.81 -1.92 -10.06
C GLN A 44 9.94 -2.70 -11.38
N GLN A 45 10.62 -3.86 -11.36
CA GLN A 45 11.00 -4.57 -12.57
C GLN A 45 9.84 -5.33 -13.23
N GLU A 46 8.92 -5.87 -12.43
CA GLU A 46 7.84 -6.71 -12.95
C GLU A 46 6.56 -5.92 -13.21
N ILE A 47 6.32 -4.85 -12.44
CA ILE A 47 5.06 -4.09 -12.50
C ILE A 47 5.30 -2.72 -13.14
N LEU A 48 6.08 -1.85 -12.49
CA LEU A 48 6.18 -0.43 -12.90
C LEU A 48 6.88 -0.28 -14.26
N ASP A 49 8.01 -0.96 -14.47
CA ASP A 49 8.78 -0.88 -15.71
C ASP A 49 7.96 -1.36 -16.92
N ASN A 50 7.17 -2.43 -16.74
CA ASN A 50 6.45 -3.06 -17.84
C ASN A 50 5.10 -2.39 -18.15
N ASN A 51 4.44 -1.81 -17.15
CA ASN A 51 3.05 -1.37 -17.28
C ASN A 51 2.86 0.15 -17.10
N CYS A 52 3.82 0.85 -16.48
CA CYS A 52 3.64 2.24 -16.06
C CYS A 52 4.70 3.17 -16.66
N ALA A 53 5.96 2.78 -16.63
CA ALA A 53 7.09 3.64 -16.99
C ALA A 53 7.02 4.14 -18.44
N GLY A 54 6.47 3.36 -19.37
CA GLY A 54 6.29 3.78 -20.76
C GLY A 54 5.46 5.07 -20.93
N CYS A 55 4.48 5.29 -20.04
CA CYS A 55 3.67 6.51 -20.00
C CYS A 55 4.14 7.49 -18.92
N HIS A 56 4.78 7.02 -17.85
CA HIS A 56 5.26 7.81 -16.72
C HIS A 56 6.81 7.92 -16.74
N SER A 57 7.34 8.47 -17.82
CA SER A 57 8.77 8.76 -17.99
C SER A 57 8.98 10.26 -18.27
N VAL A 58 10.19 10.76 -18.06
CA VAL A 58 10.52 12.15 -18.38
C VAL A 58 10.25 12.42 -19.85
N GLY A 59 9.53 13.52 -20.13
CA GLY A 59 9.22 13.94 -21.50
C GLY A 59 7.96 13.30 -22.09
N THR A 60 7.31 12.36 -21.40
CA THR A 60 6.00 11.86 -21.83
C THR A 60 4.88 12.82 -21.42
N SER A 61 3.78 12.83 -22.18
CA SER A 61 2.63 13.67 -21.88
C SER A 61 2.03 13.36 -20.50
N PHE A 62 1.86 12.08 -20.17
CA PHE A 62 1.26 11.66 -18.90
C PHE A 62 2.20 11.90 -17.72
N GLY A 63 3.51 11.65 -17.86
CA GLY A 63 4.50 11.96 -16.83
C GLY A 63 4.51 13.45 -16.47
N ASN A 64 4.41 14.32 -17.48
CA ASN A 64 4.34 15.78 -17.26
C ASN A 64 3.01 16.23 -16.64
N GLN A 65 1.86 15.72 -17.11
CA GLN A 65 0.55 16.13 -16.61
C GLN A 65 0.25 15.63 -15.19
N SER A 66 0.79 14.46 -14.83
CA SER A 66 0.60 13.87 -13.50
C SER A 66 1.70 14.22 -12.50
N GLU A 67 2.80 14.84 -12.97
CA GLU A 67 4.03 15.05 -12.20
C GLU A 67 4.54 13.77 -11.51
N LEU A 68 4.34 12.63 -12.18
CA LEU A 68 4.65 11.29 -11.68
C LEU A 68 5.54 10.56 -12.68
N ILE A 69 6.78 10.33 -12.27
CA ILE A 69 7.78 9.56 -13.02
C ILE A 69 8.02 8.24 -12.30
N LEU A 70 7.88 7.12 -13.01
CA LEU A 70 7.93 5.76 -12.47
C LEU A 70 9.11 4.94 -13.01
N THR A 71 10.13 5.61 -13.56
CA THR A 71 11.39 4.97 -13.94
C THR A 71 12.22 4.59 -12.71
N ALA A 72 12.97 3.50 -12.80
CA ALA A 72 13.63 2.85 -11.68
C ALA A 72 14.59 3.73 -10.85
N ASP A 73 15.11 4.81 -11.44
CA ASP A 73 15.99 5.76 -10.78
C ASP A 73 15.27 6.67 -9.79
N VAL A 74 13.97 6.93 -9.96
CA VAL A 74 13.24 7.95 -9.16
C VAL A 74 11.85 7.51 -8.69
N ALA A 75 11.36 6.33 -9.11
CA ALA A 75 9.97 5.90 -8.87
C ALA A 75 9.56 5.88 -7.40
N TYR A 76 10.43 5.41 -6.49
CA TYR A 76 10.09 5.30 -5.06
C TYR A 76 9.77 6.68 -4.47
N GLU A 77 10.69 7.63 -4.66
CA GLU A 77 10.56 9.01 -4.19
C GLU A 77 9.45 9.78 -4.91
N ASN A 78 9.08 9.35 -6.12
CA ASN A 78 8.01 9.96 -6.88
C ASN A 78 6.61 9.44 -6.51
N LEU A 79 6.52 8.26 -5.90
CA LEU A 79 5.26 7.59 -5.63
C LEU A 79 4.88 7.57 -4.15
N ILE A 80 5.83 7.29 -3.27
CA ILE A 80 5.55 6.98 -1.87
C ILE A 80 5.34 8.27 -1.05
N ASP A 81 4.26 8.29 -0.25
CA ASP A 81 3.91 9.38 0.69
C ASP A 81 3.88 10.78 0.03
N ARG A 82 3.49 10.84 -1.25
CA ARG A 82 3.36 12.09 -2.02
C ARG A 82 1.91 12.39 -2.36
N ASP A 83 1.53 13.66 -2.29
CA ASP A 83 0.23 14.12 -2.80
C ASP A 83 0.12 13.90 -4.33
N PRO A 84 -1.07 13.54 -4.84
CA PRO A 84 -1.31 13.53 -6.27
C PRO A 84 -1.35 14.96 -6.84
N HIS A 85 -0.95 15.12 -8.11
CA HIS A 85 -1.11 16.40 -8.82
C HIS A 85 -2.59 16.73 -9.12
N ASN A 86 -3.45 15.71 -9.18
CA ASN A 86 -4.89 15.92 -9.36
C ASN A 86 -5.47 16.66 -8.13
N GLN A 87 -5.94 17.89 -8.35
CA GLN A 87 -6.42 18.74 -7.27
C GLN A 87 -7.63 18.16 -6.54
N SER A 88 -8.57 17.52 -7.25
CA SER A 88 -9.73 16.91 -6.62
C SER A 88 -9.34 15.76 -5.69
N ALA A 89 -8.45 14.87 -6.14
CA ALA A 89 -7.93 13.79 -5.29
C ALA A 89 -7.18 14.32 -4.06
N LYS A 90 -6.44 15.42 -4.24
CA LYS A 90 -5.76 16.10 -3.15
C LYS A 90 -6.74 16.73 -2.15
N ASP A 91 -7.80 17.37 -2.63
CA ASP A 91 -8.84 17.98 -1.80
C ASP A 91 -9.62 16.92 -1.00
N ASP A 92 -9.76 15.71 -1.56
CA ASP A 92 -10.33 14.54 -0.89
C ASP A 92 -9.37 13.89 0.13
N GLY A 93 -8.14 14.40 0.25
CA GLY A 93 -7.14 13.95 1.21
C GLY A 93 -6.44 12.65 0.83
N LEU A 94 -6.41 12.31 -0.47
CA LEU A 94 -5.68 11.16 -0.99
C LEU A 94 -4.19 11.45 -1.15
N GLU A 95 -3.39 10.40 -1.05
CA GLU A 95 -1.97 10.35 -1.38
C GLU A 95 -1.75 9.40 -2.56
N LEU A 96 -0.63 9.47 -3.27
CA LEU A 96 -0.33 8.55 -4.37
C LEU A 96 -0.29 7.10 -3.86
N LEU A 97 0.59 6.80 -2.91
CA LEU A 97 0.64 5.51 -2.22
C LEU A 97 1.34 5.66 -0.85
N GLY A 98 0.64 5.33 0.24
CA GLY A 98 1.22 5.41 1.57
C GLY A 98 1.84 4.11 2.08
N THR A 99 2.44 4.20 3.28
CA THR A 99 3.20 3.11 3.91
C THR A 99 2.55 2.48 5.15
N GLU A 100 1.34 2.90 5.53
CA GLU A 100 0.60 2.46 6.73
C GLU A 100 -0.21 1.15 6.52
N GLY A 101 0.28 0.29 5.61
CA GLY A 101 -0.36 -0.99 5.28
C GLY A 101 -1.76 -0.82 4.68
N LEU A 102 -2.73 -1.61 5.17
CA LEU A 102 -4.10 -1.61 4.63
C LEU A 102 -4.79 -0.24 4.76
N ALA A 103 -4.42 0.57 5.76
CA ALA A 103 -4.99 1.90 5.94
C ALA A 103 -4.63 2.84 4.77
N SER A 104 -3.41 2.72 4.22
CA SER A 104 -2.97 3.50 3.06
C SER A 104 -3.66 3.08 1.76
N LEU A 105 -4.19 1.85 1.67
CA LEU A 105 -4.95 1.42 0.50
C LEU A 105 -6.19 2.29 0.27
N TYR A 106 -6.94 2.56 1.34
CA TYR A 106 -8.15 3.39 1.31
C TYR A 106 -7.88 4.88 1.04
N LYS A 107 -6.61 5.31 1.06
CA LYS A 107 -6.17 6.68 0.78
C LYS A 107 -5.33 6.78 -0.49
N SER A 108 -5.14 5.67 -1.21
CA SER A 108 -4.23 5.62 -2.35
C SER A 108 -4.95 6.02 -3.63
N TYR A 109 -4.57 7.18 -4.16
CA TYR A 109 -4.96 7.61 -5.48
C TYR A 109 -4.43 6.66 -6.56
N LEU A 110 -3.22 6.08 -6.41
CA LEU A 110 -2.76 5.06 -7.34
C LEU A 110 -3.73 3.87 -7.40
N TRP A 111 -4.23 3.41 -6.24
CA TRP A 111 -5.18 2.30 -6.15
C TRP A 111 -6.50 2.59 -6.88
N GLU A 112 -7.10 3.76 -6.63
CA GLU A 112 -8.27 4.24 -7.37
C GLU A 112 -8.06 4.18 -8.89
N LYS A 113 -6.84 4.49 -9.33
CA LYS A 113 -6.48 4.56 -10.74
C LYS A 113 -6.18 3.21 -11.38
N ILE A 114 -5.88 2.14 -10.64
CA ILE A 114 -5.50 0.84 -11.22
C ILE A 114 -6.47 -0.30 -10.89
N ASN A 115 -7.42 -0.09 -9.98
CA ASN A 115 -8.38 -1.09 -9.54
C ASN A 115 -9.53 -1.27 -10.57
N ALA A 116 -9.21 -1.82 -11.74
CA ALA A 116 -10.15 -2.01 -12.85
C ALA A 116 -11.51 -2.66 -12.50
N PRO A 117 -11.58 -3.64 -11.59
CA PRO A 117 -12.86 -4.19 -11.14
C PRO A 117 -13.81 -3.18 -10.50
N ASP A 118 -13.29 -2.07 -9.96
CA ASP A 118 -14.05 -1.05 -9.23
C ASP A 118 -14.28 0.23 -10.06
N LYS A 119 -14.15 0.14 -11.38
CA LYS A 119 -14.32 1.27 -12.30
C LYS A 119 -15.68 1.98 -12.20
N ASP A 120 -16.74 1.24 -11.85
CA ASP A 120 -18.10 1.80 -11.77
C ASP A 120 -18.19 2.78 -10.59
N HIS A 121 -17.58 2.43 -9.45
CA HIS A 121 -17.37 3.32 -8.31
C HIS A 121 -16.51 4.52 -8.70
N PHE A 122 -15.35 4.26 -9.32
CA PHE A 122 -14.42 5.31 -9.74
C PHE A 122 -15.10 6.41 -10.59
N TYR A 123 -15.85 6.04 -11.63
CA TYR A 123 -16.50 7.02 -12.51
C TYR A 123 -17.74 7.68 -11.90
N ALA A 124 -18.45 6.99 -11.00
CA ALA A 124 -19.64 7.53 -10.34
C ALA A 124 -19.27 8.55 -9.25
N ASP A 125 -18.29 8.21 -8.42
CA ASP A 125 -17.98 8.96 -7.21
C ASP A 125 -16.84 9.95 -7.43
N HIS A 126 -15.99 9.73 -8.42
CA HIS A 126 -14.79 10.53 -8.68
C HIS A 126 -14.64 11.01 -10.14
N PRO A 127 -15.65 11.69 -10.74
CA PRO A 127 -15.61 12.07 -12.15
C PRO A 127 -14.49 13.05 -12.52
N GLN A 128 -13.88 13.73 -11.54
CA GLN A 128 -12.75 14.66 -11.74
C GLN A 128 -11.38 13.97 -11.64
N TYR A 129 -11.33 12.68 -11.32
CA TYR A 129 -10.06 11.94 -11.21
C TYR A 129 -9.48 11.57 -12.58
N GLY A 130 -10.20 11.84 -13.68
CA GLY A 130 -9.80 11.48 -15.03
C GLY A 130 -10.16 10.03 -15.35
N GLU A 131 -9.28 9.33 -16.05
CA GLU A 131 -9.52 7.97 -16.55
C GLU A 131 -8.76 6.90 -15.77
N ILE A 132 -9.26 5.66 -15.72
CA ILE A 132 -8.53 4.55 -15.12
C ILE A 132 -7.27 4.19 -15.92
N MET A 133 -6.29 3.56 -15.28
CA MET A 133 -4.98 3.22 -15.83
C MET A 133 -4.76 1.70 -15.95
N PRO A 134 -3.95 1.24 -16.93
CA PRO A 134 -3.42 2.05 -18.04
C PRO A 134 -4.54 2.49 -18.99
N LEU A 135 -4.28 3.56 -19.75
CA LEU A 135 -5.20 4.02 -20.80
C LEU A 135 -5.12 3.03 -21.97
N GLY A 136 -5.97 2.00 -21.94
CA GLY A 136 -6.04 0.92 -22.94
C GLY A 136 -7.27 0.04 -22.75
#